data_AF-A0A2E4WLQ0-F1
#
_entry.id   AF-A0A2E4WLQ0-F1
#
_cell.length_a   1.000
_cell.length_b   1.000
_cell.length_c   1.000
_cell.angle_alpha   90.00
_cell.angle_beta   90.00
_cell.angle_gamma   90.00
#
_symmetry.space_group_name_H-M   'P 1'
#
loop_
_entity.id
_entity.type
_entity.pdbx_description
1 polymer ?
#
loop_
_entity_poly.entity_id
_entity_poly.type
_entity_poly.pdbx_seq_one_letter_code
_entity_poly.pdbx_strand_id
1 'polypeptide(L)'
;MTEFLDSKYKWWIRDLLEVAILLAVIIFMLVIYLPRMIWDEEEKVESKSRFYMEHVYDVLSSYQQITGERTTDGEWAIKVVNAARDSMTADSTFLGKQDIYLEDRIANVDLSANFITVYDTSFGFLKTRKDTIQDTILTIVSFNDEDSRYDTSFVRNDMAKPYIEDSSFVKINDTTFSSHAEVISYYDGFVPDNNMLLCPLTRKPYIIELTEEDYKVASPIEGTYSDRRYLVFAFKAKSHGKVEDGDKSWARF
;
A
#
# COMPACT_ATOMS: atom_id res chain seq x y z
N MET A 1 25.97 34.95 66.26
CA MET A 1 25.82 33.58 65.73
C MET A 1 24.55 33.46 64.87
N THR A 2 24.24 34.51 64.08
CA THR A 2 23.01 34.62 63.28
C THR A 2 23.33 34.89 61.79
N GLU A 3 24.42 35.60 61.48
CA GLU A 3 24.88 35.80 60.08
C GLU A 3 25.35 34.52 59.38
N PHE A 4 25.96 33.57 60.10
CA PHE A 4 26.42 32.31 59.51
C PHE A 4 25.29 31.34 59.15
N LEU A 5 24.12 31.46 59.79
CA LEU A 5 22.93 30.68 59.47
C LEU A 5 22.21 31.23 58.23
N ASP A 6 22.22 32.55 58.06
CA ASP A 6 21.58 33.24 56.93
C ASP A 6 22.30 32.94 55.59
N SER A 7 23.63 32.90 55.58
CA SER A 7 24.40 32.60 54.36
C SER A 7 24.24 31.14 53.89
N LYS A 8 24.19 30.18 54.83
CA LYS A 8 24.03 28.74 54.53
C LYS A 8 22.63 28.43 53.99
N TYR A 9 21.59 29.07 54.54
CA TYR A 9 20.21 28.90 54.08
C TYR A 9 20.01 29.51 52.68
N LYS A 10 20.65 30.65 52.40
CA LYS A 10 20.62 31.33 51.10
C LYS A 10 21.27 30.52 49.97
N TRP A 11 22.33 29.75 50.26
CA TRP A 11 22.97 28.84 49.31
C TRP A 11 22.07 27.65 48.96
N TRP A 12 21.45 27.02 49.96
CA TRP A 12 20.53 25.89 49.75
C TRP A 12 19.26 26.30 48.98
N ILE A 13 18.70 27.48 49.25
CA ILE A 13 17.56 28.02 48.50
C ILE A 13 17.93 28.24 47.03
N ARG A 14 19.13 28.77 46.76
CA ARG A 14 19.61 28.99 45.38
C ARG A 14 19.79 27.66 44.64
N ASP A 15 20.41 26.68 45.28
CA ASP A 15 20.62 25.36 44.66
C ASP A 15 19.29 24.62 44.44
N LEU A 16 18.31 24.76 45.36
CA LEU A 16 16.95 24.26 45.17
C LEU A 16 16.23 24.97 44.02
N LEU A 17 16.42 26.29 43.88
CA LEU A 17 15.88 27.07 42.77
C LEU A 17 16.49 26.61 41.44
N GLU A 18 17.80 26.36 41.39
CA GLU A 18 18.49 25.88 40.19
C GLU A 18 17.97 24.51 39.75
N VAL A 19 17.80 23.57 40.68
CA VAL A 19 17.18 22.27 40.41
C VAL A 19 15.71 22.42 39.98
N ALA A 20 14.96 23.32 40.60
CA ALA A 20 13.56 23.57 40.23
C ALA A 20 13.44 24.15 38.81
N ILE A 21 14.33 25.07 38.43
CA ILE A 21 14.38 25.63 37.07
C ILE A 21 14.74 24.54 36.06
N LEU A 22 15.75 23.72 36.35
CA LEU A 22 16.15 22.61 35.48
C LEU A 22 15.00 21.62 35.29
N LEU A 23 14.31 21.25 36.38
CA LEU A 23 13.17 20.35 36.35
C LEU A 23 11.99 20.97 35.58
N ALA A 24 11.74 22.28 35.73
CA ALA A 24 10.72 22.98 34.98
C ALA A 24 10.99 22.97 33.46
N VAL A 25 12.24 23.14 33.03
CA VAL A 25 12.62 23.04 31.61
C VAL A 25 12.39 21.64 31.07
N ILE A 26 12.73 20.59 31.84
CA ILE A 26 12.48 19.19 31.44
C ILE A 26 10.98 18.92 31.31
N ILE A 27 10.17 19.33 32.31
CA ILE A 27 8.71 19.15 32.26
C ILE A 27 8.13 19.90 31.06
N PHE A 28 8.57 21.13 30.80
CA PHE A 28 8.13 21.90 29.64
C PHE A 28 8.40 21.16 28.33
N MET A 29 9.59 20.57 28.17
CA MET A 29 9.91 19.76 27.00
C MET A 29 8.99 18.52 26.88
N LEU A 30 8.71 17.83 28.00
CA LEU A 30 7.81 16.68 28.02
C LEU A 30 6.37 17.05 27.64
N VAL A 31 5.86 18.19 28.12
CA VAL A 31 4.49 18.66 27.80
C VAL A 31 4.32 18.95 26.31
N ILE A 32 5.38 19.31 25.59
CA ILE A 32 5.33 19.51 24.14
C ILE A 32 5.47 18.18 23.40
N TYR A 33 6.40 17.32 23.82
CA TYR A 33 6.74 16.10 23.10
C TYR A 33 5.68 14.98 23.27
N LEU A 34 5.18 14.78 24.49
CA LEU A 34 4.26 13.67 24.79
C LEU A 34 2.94 13.76 24.01
N PRO A 35 2.23 14.90 23.92
CA PRO A 35 1.01 15.00 23.12
C PRO A 35 1.27 14.74 21.65
N ARG A 36 2.39 15.26 21.11
CA ARG A 36 2.74 15.07 19.70
C ARG A 36 2.94 13.60 19.38
N MET A 37 3.65 12.87 20.25
CA MET A 37 3.85 11.44 20.12
C MET A 37 2.53 10.66 20.16
N ILE A 38 1.60 11.03 21.04
CA ILE A 38 0.28 10.40 21.13
C ILE A 38 -0.53 10.64 19.86
N TRP A 39 -0.55 11.87 19.32
CA TRP A 39 -1.25 12.16 18.06
C TRP A 39 -0.64 11.42 16.87
N ASP A 40 0.68 11.28 16.82
CA ASP A 40 1.34 10.48 15.78
C ASP A 40 0.96 8.97 15.92
N GLU A 41 0.71 8.48 17.13
CA GLU A 41 0.20 7.12 17.38
C GLU A 41 -1.27 6.99 16.92
N GLU A 42 -2.13 7.96 17.25
CA GLU A 42 -3.54 8.02 16.83
C GLU A 42 -3.67 8.00 15.31
N GLU A 43 -2.90 8.83 14.60
CA GLU A 43 -2.91 8.90 13.14
C GLU A 43 -2.40 7.61 12.49
N LYS A 44 -1.38 6.96 13.08
CA LYS A 44 -0.89 5.64 12.62
C LYS A 44 -1.94 4.55 12.78
N VAL A 45 -2.64 4.53 13.90
CA VAL A 45 -3.70 3.54 14.16
C VAL A 45 -4.87 3.76 13.22
N GLU A 46 -5.28 5.00 13.01
CA GLU A 46 -6.39 5.37 12.12
C GLU A 46 -6.06 5.03 10.66
N SER A 47 -4.89 5.45 10.16
CA SER A 47 -4.44 5.14 8.79
C SER A 47 -4.33 3.63 8.55
N LYS A 48 -3.77 2.89 9.50
CA LYS A 48 -3.68 1.43 9.43
C LYS A 48 -5.06 0.77 9.42
N SER A 49 -6.00 1.27 10.21
CA SER A 49 -7.37 0.75 10.22
C SER A 49 -8.10 1.01 8.91
N ARG A 50 -7.95 2.21 8.33
CA ARG A 50 -8.51 2.57 7.02
C ARG A 50 -7.93 1.71 5.91
N PHE A 51 -6.62 1.49 5.92
CA PHE A 51 -5.93 0.57 5.01
C PHE A 51 -6.50 -0.86 5.09
N TYR A 52 -6.72 -1.38 6.30
CA TYR A 52 -7.36 -2.68 6.47
C TYR A 52 -8.81 -2.71 5.97
N MET A 53 -9.63 -1.70 6.27
CA MET A 53 -11.01 -1.66 5.79
C MET A 53 -11.10 -1.59 4.26
N GLU A 54 -10.22 -0.82 3.64
CA GLU A 54 -10.11 -0.73 2.17
C GLU A 54 -9.77 -2.08 1.55
N HIS A 55 -8.74 -2.76 2.04
CA HIS A 55 -8.36 -4.05 1.45
C HIS A 55 -9.28 -5.21 1.82
N VAL A 56 -9.97 -5.15 2.97
CA VAL A 56 -11.07 -6.08 3.25
C VAL A 56 -12.19 -5.90 2.24
N TYR A 57 -12.53 -4.65 1.91
CA TYR A 57 -13.49 -4.36 0.86
C TYR A 57 -13.01 -4.89 -0.50
N ASP A 58 -11.76 -4.63 -0.89
CA ASP A 58 -11.17 -5.14 -2.15
C ASP A 58 -11.21 -6.67 -2.24
N VAL A 59 -10.99 -7.38 -1.13
CA VAL A 59 -11.10 -8.85 -1.08
C VAL A 59 -12.54 -9.29 -1.32
N LEU A 60 -13.52 -8.64 -0.69
CA LEU A 60 -14.94 -8.99 -0.85
C LEU A 60 -15.41 -8.73 -2.28
N SER A 61 -15.00 -7.61 -2.88
CA SER A 61 -15.29 -7.29 -4.28
C SER A 61 -14.62 -8.26 -5.23
N SER A 62 -13.36 -8.64 -4.97
CA SER A 62 -12.64 -9.66 -5.75
C SER A 62 -13.31 -11.03 -5.66
N TYR A 63 -13.75 -11.42 -4.46
CA TYR A 63 -14.49 -12.65 -4.22
C TYR A 63 -15.78 -12.68 -5.04
N GLN A 64 -16.55 -11.59 -5.02
CA GLN A 64 -17.78 -11.49 -5.81
C GLN A 64 -17.48 -11.53 -7.31
N GLN A 65 -16.40 -10.88 -7.75
CA GLN A 65 -16.02 -10.87 -9.16
C GLN A 65 -15.72 -12.29 -9.68
N ILE A 66 -15.05 -13.12 -8.88
CA ILE A 66 -14.65 -14.47 -9.30
C ILE A 66 -15.72 -15.52 -9.01
N THR A 67 -16.53 -15.40 -7.96
CA THR A 67 -17.56 -16.41 -7.64
C THR A 67 -18.95 -16.07 -8.16
N GLY A 68 -19.21 -14.79 -8.45
CA GLY A 68 -20.54 -14.27 -8.73
C GLY A 68 -21.46 -14.16 -7.51
N GLU A 69 -21.02 -14.62 -6.34
CA GLU A 69 -21.79 -14.63 -5.09
C GLU A 69 -21.24 -13.62 -4.09
N ARG A 70 -22.11 -13.15 -3.19
CA ARG A 70 -21.71 -12.23 -2.11
C ARG A 70 -21.60 -12.95 -0.78
N THR A 71 -20.58 -12.63 0.01
CA THR A 71 -20.35 -13.24 1.33
C THR A 71 -20.05 -12.19 2.39
N THR A 72 -20.50 -12.42 3.62
CA THR A 72 -20.08 -11.65 4.80
C THR A 72 -18.92 -12.32 5.55
N ASP A 73 -18.59 -13.57 5.22
CA ASP A 73 -17.45 -14.31 5.78
C ASP A 73 -16.15 -13.84 5.11
N GLY A 74 -15.51 -12.84 5.73
CA GLY A 74 -14.25 -12.28 5.24
C GLY A 74 -13.08 -13.27 5.28
N GLU A 75 -13.06 -14.23 6.22
CA GLU A 75 -11.99 -15.23 6.28
C GLU A 75 -12.08 -16.18 5.09
N TRP A 76 -13.31 -16.59 4.74
CA TRP A 76 -13.55 -17.39 3.55
C TRP A 76 -13.18 -16.64 2.27
N ALA A 77 -13.59 -15.37 2.17
CA ALA A 77 -13.26 -14.54 0.99
C ALA A 77 -11.74 -14.44 0.78
N ILE A 78 -10.97 -14.15 1.84
CA ILE A 78 -9.50 -14.09 1.78
C ILE A 78 -8.92 -15.41 1.26
N LYS A 79 -9.36 -16.56 1.83
CA LYS A 79 -8.86 -17.87 1.42
C LYS A 79 -9.10 -18.17 -0.06
N VAL A 80 -10.30 -17.87 -0.56
CA VAL A 80 -10.67 -18.13 -1.97
C VAL A 80 -9.89 -17.22 -2.92
N VAL A 81 -9.84 -15.93 -2.64
CA VAL A 81 -9.15 -14.95 -3.51
C VAL A 81 -7.64 -15.25 -3.57
N ASN A 82 -7.01 -15.53 -2.42
CA ASN A 82 -5.60 -15.88 -2.39
C ASN A 82 -5.32 -17.20 -3.13
N ALA A 83 -6.16 -18.23 -2.93
CA ALA A 83 -6.00 -19.51 -3.62
C ALA A 83 -6.22 -19.39 -5.14
N ALA A 84 -7.16 -18.55 -5.58
CA ALA A 84 -7.37 -18.26 -7.00
C ALA A 84 -6.12 -17.62 -7.62
N ARG A 85 -5.55 -16.63 -6.94
CA ARG A 85 -4.33 -15.95 -7.37
C ARG A 85 -3.13 -16.91 -7.43
N ASP A 86 -2.96 -17.74 -6.41
CA ASP A 86 -1.87 -18.72 -6.40
C ASP A 86 -2.05 -19.80 -7.48
N SER A 87 -3.28 -20.23 -7.75
CA SER A 87 -3.58 -21.20 -8.82
C SER A 87 -3.25 -20.63 -10.20
N MET A 88 -3.64 -19.38 -10.49
CA MET A 88 -3.29 -18.73 -11.75
C MET A 88 -1.79 -18.44 -11.89
N THR A 89 -1.11 -18.18 -10.77
CA THR A 89 0.36 -18.01 -10.77
C THR A 89 1.07 -19.33 -11.05
N ALA A 90 0.53 -20.45 -10.56
CA ALA A 90 1.06 -21.79 -10.78
C ALA A 90 0.78 -22.31 -12.20
N ASP A 91 -0.41 -22.01 -12.74
CA ASP A 91 -0.83 -22.41 -14.07
C ASP A 91 -1.55 -21.26 -14.79
N SER A 92 -0.86 -20.68 -15.77
CA SER A 92 -1.40 -19.58 -16.60
C SER A 92 -2.64 -19.97 -17.42
N THR A 93 -2.91 -21.27 -17.58
CA THR A 93 -4.10 -21.78 -18.28
C THR A 93 -5.30 -22.01 -17.37
N PHE A 94 -5.17 -21.74 -16.07
CA PHE A 94 -6.23 -21.84 -15.06
C PHE A 94 -7.25 -20.68 -15.20
N LEU A 95 -7.98 -20.69 -16.31
CA LEU A 95 -8.92 -19.67 -16.74
C LEU A 95 -10.33 -20.23 -16.86
N GLY A 96 -11.33 -19.33 -16.81
CA GLY A 96 -12.74 -19.66 -16.85
C GLY A 96 -13.23 -20.32 -15.56
N LYS A 97 -14.29 -21.12 -15.69
CA LYS A 97 -14.90 -21.84 -14.57
C LYS A 97 -13.98 -22.96 -14.08
N GLN A 98 -13.54 -22.84 -12.83
CA GLN A 98 -12.66 -23.78 -12.15
C GLN A 98 -13.18 -24.05 -10.74
N ASP A 99 -12.82 -25.21 -10.20
CA ASP A 99 -13.11 -25.58 -8.81
C ASP A 99 -11.81 -25.54 -8.01
N ILE A 100 -11.80 -24.72 -6.95
CA ILE A 100 -10.69 -24.65 -6.00
C ILE A 100 -11.06 -25.45 -4.76
N TYR A 101 -10.28 -26.48 -4.48
CA TYR A 101 -10.46 -27.33 -3.31
C TYR A 101 -9.70 -26.71 -2.12
N LEU A 102 -10.44 -26.10 -1.20
CA LEU A 102 -9.93 -25.63 0.08
C LEU A 102 -10.36 -26.66 1.13
N GLU A 103 -9.46 -26.98 2.07
CA GLU A 103 -9.55 -28.12 3.02
C GLU A 103 -11.00 -28.57 3.38
N ASP A 104 -11.85 -27.63 3.79
CA ASP A 104 -13.22 -27.90 4.25
C ASP A 104 -14.34 -27.58 3.23
N ARG A 105 -14.05 -26.87 2.13
CA ARG A 105 -15.05 -26.30 1.21
C ARG A 105 -14.52 -26.18 -0.23
N ILE A 106 -15.39 -26.39 -1.21
CA ILE A 106 -15.08 -26.18 -2.63
C ILE A 106 -15.57 -24.78 -3.03
N ALA A 107 -14.69 -23.99 -3.66
CA ALA A 107 -15.05 -22.70 -4.24
C ALA A 107 -15.13 -22.82 -5.76
N ASN A 108 -16.30 -22.55 -6.33
CA ASN A 108 -16.47 -22.42 -7.77
C ASN A 108 -16.11 -20.98 -8.17
N VAL A 109 -15.11 -20.84 -9.02
CA VAL A 109 -14.59 -19.54 -9.47
C VAL A 109 -14.60 -19.46 -10.99
N ASP A 110 -14.82 -18.27 -11.54
CA ASP A 110 -14.71 -17.95 -12.97
C ASP A 110 -13.60 -16.92 -13.15
N LEU A 111 -12.42 -17.39 -13.56
CA LEU A 111 -11.20 -16.59 -13.58
C LEU A 111 -10.92 -16.01 -14.97
N SER A 112 -10.74 -14.70 -15.03
CA SER A 112 -10.31 -14.00 -16.25
C SER A 112 -8.79 -13.88 -16.32
N ALA A 113 -8.23 -13.79 -17.53
CA ALA A 113 -6.78 -13.60 -17.72
C ALA A 113 -6.24 -12.33 -17.04
N ASN A 114 -7.10 -11.33 -16.81
CA ASN A 114 -6.74 -10.06 -16.17
C ASN A 114 -6.79 -10.13 -14.64
N PHE A 115 -7.26 -11.22 -14.04
CA PHE A 115 -7.44 -11.32 -12.59
C PHE A 115 -6.13 -11.10 -11.82
N ILE A 116 -5.02 -11.69 -12.26
CA ILE A 116 -3.70 -11.47 -11.62
C ILE A 116 -3.34 -9.98 -11.62
N THR A 117 -3.54 -9.30 -12.75
CA THR A 117 -3.24 -7.87 -12.87
C THR A 117 -4.12 -7.05 -11.91
N VAL A 118 -5.42 -7.32 -11.87
CA VAL A 118 -6.35 -6.63 -10.95
C VAL A 118 -5.94 -6.88 -9.51
N TYR A 119 -5.69 -8.14 -9.15
CA TYR A 119 -5.23 -8.52 -7.82
C TYR A 119 -3.94 -7.78 -7.42
N ASP A 120 -2.90 -7.82 -8.27
CA ASP A 120 -1.61 -7.18 -7.97
C ASP A 120 -1.73 -5.65 -7.89
N THR A 121 -2.67 -5.04 -8.61
CA THR A 121 -2.96 -3.60 -8.49
C THR A 121 -3.76 -3.25 -7.23
N SER A 122 -4.70 -4.09 -6.81
CA SER A 122 -5.50 -3.90 -5.59
C SER A 122 -4.67 -4.14 -4.33
N PHE A 123 -3.84 -5.17 -4.34
CA PHE A 123 -3.03 -5.59 -3.20
C PHE A 123 -1.55 -5.26 -3.38
N GLY A 124 -1.24 -4.12 -4.00
CA GLY A 124 0.13 -3.71 -4.26
C GLY A 124 0.36 -2.22 -4.14
N PHE A 125 1.57 -1.86 -3.72
CA PHE A 125 2.00 -0.47 -3.70
C PHE A 125 2.75 -0.14 -4.98
N LEU A 126 2.29 0.86 -5.72
CA LEU A 126 3.03 1.36 -6.87
C LEU A 126 4.38 1.92 -6.41
N LYS A 127 5.47 1.29 -6.86
CA LYS A 127 6.85 1.69 -6.61
C LYS A 127 7.59 1.90 -7.92
N THR A 128 8.68 2.65 -7.83
CA THR A 128 9.59 2.86 -8.96
C THR A 128 10.99 2.39 -8.59
N ARG A 129 11.69 1.80 -9.55
CA ARG A 129 13.11 1.47 -9.44
C ARG A 129 13.86 1.93 -10.68
N LYS A 130 15.14 2.26 -10.49
CA LYS A 130 16.05 2.61 -11.58
C LYS A 130 16.85 1.38 -11.94
N ASP A 131 16.56 0.82 -13.09
CA ASP A 131 17.27 -0.35 -13.61
C ASP A 131 18.21 0.09 -14.73
N THR A 132 19.39 -0.55 -14.81
CA THR A 132 20.28 -0.39 -15.96
C THR A 132 19.92 -1.49 -16.96
N ILE A 133 19.34 -1.09 -18.08
CA ILE A 133 18.95 -2.01 -19.15
C ILE A 133 20.03 -2.02 -20.21
N GLN A 134 20.41 -3.22 -20.64
CA GLN A 134 21.31 -3.43 -21.77
C GLN A 134 20.48 -3.60 -23.04
N ASP A 135 20.61 -2.63 -23.93
CA ASP A 135 19.94 -2.60 -25.22
C ASP A 135 20.86 -3.06 -26.34
N THR A 136 20.23 -3.63 -27.37
CA THR A 136 20.86 -3.87 -28.66
C THR A 136 20.39 -2.79 -29.63
N ILE A 137 21.32 -1.99 -30.14
CA ILE A 137 21.09 -0.95 -31.14
C ILE A 137 21.46 -1.50 -32.51
N LEU A 138 20.52 -1.47 -33.45
CA LEU A 138 20.69 -1.84 -34.84
C LEU A 138 21.00 -0.60 -35.67
N THR A 139 21.98 -0.70 -36.56
CA THR A 139 22.22 0.29 -37.61
C THR A 139 21.48 -0.18 -38.87
N ILE A 140 20.35 0.44 -39.15
CA ILE A 140 19.48 0.11 -40.30
C ILE A 140 19.83 1.02 -41.47
N VAL A 141 20.00 0.43 -42.65
CA VAL A 141 20.19 1.16 -43.91
C VAL A 141 18.88 1.19 -44.65
N SER A 142 18.39 2.38 -44.97
CA SER A 142 17.23 2.61 -45.81
C SER A 142 17.61 3.41 -47.06
N PHE A 143 16.86 3.23 -48.15
CA PHE A 143 17.01 4.00 -49.37
C PHE A 143 16.05 5.19 -49.35
N ASN A 144 16.59 6.39 -49.45
CA ASN A 144 15.83 7.63 -49.52
C ASN A 144 15.58 7.97 -51.00
N ASP A 145 14.32 7.83 -51.43
CA ASP A 145 13.89 8.09 -52.80
C ASP A 145 14.01 9.58 -53.20
N GLU A 146 13.85 10.50 -52.24
CA GLU A 146 13.91 11.95 -52.51
C GLU A 146 15.34 12.40 -52.87
N ASP A 147 16.33 11.88 -52.14
CA ASP A 147 17.74 12.22 -52.35
C ASP A 147 18.49 11.18 -53.20
N SER A 148 17.83 10.08 -53.58
CA SER A 148 18.41 8.94 -54.30
C SER A 148 19.69 8.39 -53.65
N ARG A 149 19.69 8.27 -52.31
CA ARG A 149 20.84 7.90 -51.48
C ARG A 149 20.47 6.86 -50.41
N TYR A 150 21.48 6.18 -49.88
CA TYR A 150 21.33 5.31 -48.72
C TYR A 150 21.58 6.09 -47.44
N ASP A 151 20.60 6.08 -46.54
CA ASP A 151 20.68 6.69 -45.22
C ASP A 151 20.79 5.62 -44.13
N THR A 152 21.37 5.99 -42.98
CA THR A 152 21.52 5.10 -41.83
C THR A 152 20.78 5.63 -40.62
N SER A 153 19.98 4.79 -39.98
CA SER A 153 19.29 5.09 -38.73
C SER A 153 19.72 4.14 -37.62
N PHE A 154 19.82 4.64 -36.39
CA PHE A 154 20.13 3.85 -35.20
C PHE A 154 18.84 3.60 -34.42
N VAL A 155 18.44 2.34 -34.29
CA VAL A 155 17.15 1.96 -33.69
C VAL A 155 17.38 0.85 -32.67
N ARG A 156 16.68 0.89 -31.54
CA ARG A 156 16.68 -0.19 -30.57
C ARG A 156 15.98 -1.42 -31.16
N ASN A 157 16.46 -2.62 -30.84
CA ASN A 157 15.96 -3.87 -31.43
C ASN A 157 14.46 -4.11 -31.24
N ASP A 158 13.89 -3.74 -30.10
CA ASP A 158 12.44 -3.78 -29.80
C ASP A 158 11.60 -2.88 -30.71
N MET A 159 12.18 -1.77 -31.19
CA MET A 159 11.56 -0.79 -32.08
C MET A 159 11.96 -0.96 -33.55
N ALA A 160 12.74 -1.99 -33.89
CA ALA A 160 13.27 -2.16 -35.23
C ALA A 160 12.22 -2.64 -36.25
N LYS A 161 11.13 -3.27 -35.78
CA LYS A 161 10.13 -3.92 -36.64
C LYS A 161 9.54 -3.00 -37.73
N PRO A 162 9.10 -1.77 -37.44
CA PRO A 162 8.57 -0.87 -38.47
C PRO A 162 9.60 -0.49 -39.54
N TYR A 163 10.88 -0.43 -39.17
CA TYR A 163 11.96 -0.07 -40.11
C TYR A 163 12.37 -1.23 -41.02
N ILE A 164 12.17 -2.47 -40.59
CA ILE A 164 12.47 -3.67 -41.38
C ILE A 164 11.32 -3.99 -42.34
N GLU A 165 10.09 -3.68 -41.94
CA GLU A 165 8.88 -3.89 -42.74
C GLU A 165 8.64 -2.78 -43.78
N ASP A 166 9.38 -1.66 -43.70
CA ASP A 166 9.28 -0.55 -44.63
C ASP A 166 9.87 -0.89 -46.01
N SER A 167 9.26 -0.38 -47.09
CA SER A 167 9.72 -0.63 -48.46
C SER A 167 11.09 -0.03 -48.79
N SER A 168 11.52 0.99 -48.04
CA SER A 168 12.84 1.60 -48.18
C SER A 168 13.94 0.77 -47.50
N PHE A 169 13.60 -0.27 -46.74
CA PHE A 169 14.57 -1.09 -46.04
C PHE A 169 15.52 -1.80 -47.01
N VAL A 170 16.83 -1.72 -46.72
CA VAL A 170 17.87 -2.39 -47.51
C VAL A 170 18.51 -3.53 -46.73
N LYS A 171 19.09 -3.22 -45.57
CA LYS A 171 19.78 -4.19 -44.72
C LYS A 171 20.05 -3.64 -43.32
N ILE A 172 20.36 -4.54 -42.39
CA ILE A 172 21.00 -4.20 -41.12
C ILE A 172 22.52 -4.24 -41.34
N ASN A 173 23.21 -3.12 -41.11
CA ASN A 173 24.64 -2.99 -41.37
C ASN A 173 25.51 -3.41 -40.19
N ASP A 174 25.07 -3.09 -38.97
CA ASP A 174 25.83 -3.38 -37.75
C ASP A 174 24.89 -3.50 -36.53
N THR A 175 25.41 -4.06 -35.45
CA THR A 175 24.70 -4.33 -34.21
C THR A 175 25.61 -3.99 -33.02
N THR A 176 25.23 -2.99 -32.22
CA THR A 176 26.03 -2.51 -31.09
C THR A 176 25.25 -2.62 -29.79
N PHE A 177 25.93 -2.96 -28.69
CA PHE A 177 25.32 -2.95 -27.36
C PHE A 177 25.49 -1.58 -26.70
N SER A 178 24.42 -1.07 -26.09
CA SER A 178 24.43 0.14 -25.29
C SER A 178 23.67 -0.09 -24.00
N SER A 179 23.96 0.68 -22.96
CA SER A 179 23.22 0.61 -21.70
C SER A 179 22.65 1.98 -21.36
N HIS A 180 21.43 2.00 -20.83
CA HIS A 180 20.84 3.21 -20.28
C HIS A 180 20.11 2.90 -18.97
N ALA A 181 19.90 3.94 -18.16
CA ALA A 181 19.12 3.83 -16.94
C ALA A 181 17.66 4.17 -17.25
N GLU A 182 16.75 3.24 -16.96
CA GLU A 182 15.32 3.42 -17.11
C GLU A 182 14.62 3.40 -15.74
N VAL A 183 13.59 4.22 -15.58
CA VAL A 183 12.72 4.19 -14.39
C VAL A 183 11.57 3.25 -14.69
N ILE A 184 11.55 2.10 -14.03
CA ILE A 184 10.50 1.10 -14.19
C ILE A 184 9.54 1.21 -13.00
N SER A 185 8.25 1.29 -13.31
CA SER A 185 7.16 1.21 -12.33
C SER A 185 6.75 -0.25 -12.13
N TYR A 186 6.59 -0.67 -10.89
CA TYR A 186 6.12 -2.01 -10.52
C TYR A 186 5.24 -1.93 -9.26
N TYR A 187 4.38 -2.93 -9.06
CA TYR A 187 3.61 -3.07 -7.84
C TYR A 187 4.36 -3.97 -6.85
N ASP A 188 4.65 -3.45 -5.67
CA ASP A 188 5.14 -4.23 -4.55
C ASP A 188 3.94 -4.84 -3.82
N GLY A 189 3.62 -6.07 -4.20
CA GLY A 189 2.44 -6.80 -3.76
C GLY A 189 2.54 -7.29 -2.31
N PHE A 190 1.40 -7.35 -1.63
CA PHE A 190 1.22 -8.06 -0.37
C PHE A 190 0.06 -9.05 -0.50
N VAL A 191 0.01 -10.04 0.40
CA VAL A 191 -1.08 -11.02 0.44
C VAL A 191 -2.01 -10.65 1.58
N PRO A 192 -3.32 -10.43 1.34
CA PRO A 192 -4.29 -10.21 2.40
C PRO A 192 -4.31 -11.36 3.40
N ASP A 193 -4.35 -11.02 4.69
CA ASP A 193 -4.35 -12.00 5.78
C ASP A 193 -5.53 -11.77 6.73
N ASN A 194 -5.84 -12.77 7.55
CA ASN A 194 -6.94 -12.68 8.51
C ASN A 194 -6.74 -11.56 9.55
N ASN A 195 -5.51 -11.07 9.77
CA ASN A 195 -5.30 -9.95 10.68
C ASN A 195 -5.91 -8.66 10.15
N MET A 196 -6.04 -8.50 8.82
CA MET A 196 -6.71 -7.35 8.22
C MET A 196 -8.21 -7.29 8.53
N LEU A 197 -8.84 -8.40 8.92
CA LEU A 197 -10.24 -8.40 9.36
C LEU A 197 -10.43 -7.78 10.75
N LEU A 198 -9.36 -7.54 11.49
CA LEU A 198 -9.40 -7.04 12.86
C LEU A 198 -8.98 -5.57 12.93
N CYS A 199 -9.72 -4.79 13.72
CA CYS A 199 -9.32 -3.42 14.04
C CYS A 199 -7.98 -3.42 14.81
N PRO A 200 -6.96 -2.66 14.35
CA PRO A 200 -5.65 -2.66 14.99
C PRO A 200 -5.67 -2.12 16.42
N LEU A 201 -6.68 -1.32 16.77
CA LEU A 201 -6.85 -0.74 18.10
C LEU A 201 -7.61 -1.68 19.05
N THR A 202 -8.82 -2.09 18.67
CA THR A 202 -9.74 -2.82 19.57
C THR A 202 -9.59 -4.34 19.45
N ARG A 203 -8.91 -4.83 18.41
CA ARG A 203 -8.79 -6.26 18.04
C ARG A 203 -10.15 -6.94 17.81
N LYS A 204 -11.21 -6.16 17.64
CA LYS A 204 -12.53 -6.64 17.24
C LYS A 204 -12.60 -6.73 15.70
N PRO A 205 -13.36 -7.68 15.15
CA PRO A 205 -13.57 -7.76 13.71
C PRO A 205 -14.28 -6.51 13.19
N TYR A 206 -13.99 -6.12 11.95
CA TYR A 206 -14.79 -5.11 11.26
C TYR A 206 -16.21 -5.63 11.00
N ILE A 207 -17.15 -4.70 10.93
CA ILE A 207 -18.55 -5.00 10.65
C ILE A 207 -18.69 -5.09 9.13
N ILE A 208 -18.90 -6.29 8.62
CA ILE A 208 -19.12 -6.57 7.19
C ILE A 208 -20.62 -6.81 6.98
N GLU A 209 -21.24 -5.97 6.16
CA GLU A 209 -22.66 -6.03 5.82
C GLU A 209 -22.82 -6.03 4.30
N LEU A 210 -23.88 -6.69 3.80
CA LEU A 210 -24.31 -6.60 2.42
C LEU A 210 -25.23 -5.40 2.27
N THR A 211 -24.98 -4.54 1.28
CA THR A 211 -25.90 -3.47 0.89
C THR A 211 -26.74 -3.94 -0.30
N GLU A 212 -27.63 -3.08 -0.81
CA GLU A 212 -28.44 -3.43 -1.99
C GLU A 212 -27.57 -3.62 -3.25
N GLU A 213 -26.52 -2.81 -3.39
CA GLU A 213 -25.67 -2.79 -4.58
C GLU A 213 -24.32 -3.48 -4.36
N ASP A 214 -23.79 -3.43 -3.14
CA ASP A 214 -22.37 -3.38 -2.74
C ASP A 214 -22.04 -4.18 -1.44
N TYR A 215 -20.92 -3.82 -0.81
CA TYR A 215 -20.55 -4.20 0.54
C TYR A 215 -20.40 -2.95 1.40
N LYS A 216 -20.59 -3.14 2.70
CA LYS A 216 -20.25 -2.15 3.71
C LYS A 216 -19.28 -2.76 4.72
N VAL A 217 -18.11 -2.12 4.86
CA VAL A 217 -17.07 -2.48 5.83
C VAL A 217 -16.89 -1.32 6.79
N ALA A 218 -17.26 -1.50 8.05
CA ALA A 218 -17.28 -0.42 9.04
C ALA A 218 -16.42 -0.72 10.28
N SER A 219 -15.85 0.35 10.86
CA SER A 219 -15.12 0.29 12.12
C SER A 219 -16.01 -0.21 13.27
N PRO A 220 -15.52 -1.12 14.13
CA PRO A 220 -16.29 -1.65 15.27
C PRO A 220 -16.37 -0.69 16.47
N ILE A 221 -15.99 0.58 16.30
CA ILE A 221 -15.95 1.60 17.35
C ILE A 221 -17.21 2.45 17.26
N GLU A 222 -18.17 2.24 18.17
CA GLU A 222 -19.46 2.95 18.21
C GLU A 222 -19.42 4.32 18.96
N GLY A 223 -18.24 4.82 19.31
CA GLY A 223 -18.09 6.05 20.09
C GLY A 223 -16.67 6.62 20.12
N THR A 224 -16.28 7.21 21.26
CA THR A 224 -14.89 7.63 21.49
C THR A 224 -14.18 6.61 22.37
N TYR A 225 -13.20 5.92 21.80
CA TYR A 225 -12.23 5.14 22.56
C TYR A 225 -11.23 6.09 23.23
N SER A 226 -11.00 5.92 24.53
CA SER A 226 -10.02 6.71 25.28
C SER A 226 -9.20 5.81 26.18
N ASP A 227 -7.88 5.94 26.11
CA ASP A 227 -6.94 5.23 26.98
C ASP A 227 -5.95 6.22 27.60
N ARG A 228 -5.68 6.10 28.90
CA ARG A 228 -4.84 7.06 29.62
C ARG A 228 -3.36 6.79 29.30
N ARG A 229 -2.67 7.81 28.80
CA ARG A 229 -1.23 7.77 28.48
C ARG A 229 -0.51 8.84 29.30
N TYR A 230 0.59 8.49 29.97
CA TYR A 230 1.45 9.48 30.66
C TYR A 230 0.69 10.46 31.60
N LEU A 231 0.19 9.95 32.73
CA LEU A 231 -0.48 10.68 33.83
C LEU A 231 -1.70 11.54 33.44
N VAL A 232 -1.48 12.66 32.74
CA VAL A 232 -2.49 13.67 32.39
C VAL A 232 -2.94 13.61 30.92
N PHE A 233 -2.22 12.85 30.08
CA PHE A 233 -2.58 12.70 28.67
C PHE A 233 -3.44 11.46 28.45
N ALA A 234 -4.10 11.42 27.30
CA ALA A 234 -4.91 10.28 26.89
C ALA A 234 -4.85 10.13 25.38
N PHE A 235 -4.71 8.90 24.94
CA PHE A 235 -4.95 8.49 23.56
C PHE A 235 -6.46 8.51 23.33
N LYS A 236 -6.91 9.11 22.23
CA LYS A 236 -8.31 9.18 21.84
C LYS A 236 -8.46 8.76 20.39
N ALA A 237 -9.35 7.81 20.14
CA ALA A 237 -9.75 7.43 18.80
C ALA A 237 -11.27 7.45 18.68
N LYS A 238 -11.77 7.91 17.54
CA LYS A 238 -13.19 7.77 17.18
C LYS A 238 -13.34 6.58 16.23
N SER A 239 -14.54 6.37 15.70
CA SER A 239 -14.71 5.50 14.54
C SER A 239 -13.72 5.87 13.45
N HIS A 240 -12.98 4.89 12.95
CA HIS A 240 -12.00 5.07 11.88
C HIS A 240 -12.67 5.27 10.50
N GLY A 241 -14.01 5.17 10.46
CA GLY A 241 -14.83 5.33 9.27
C GLY A 241 -15.49 4.03 8.82
N LYS A 242 -16.01 4.08 7.60
CA LYS A 242 -16.58 2.99 6.82
C LYS A 242 -16.24 3.14 5.32
N VAL A 243 -16.22 2.01 4.62
CA VAL A 243 -16.32 1.90 3.16
C VAL A 243 -17.71 1.34 2.85
N GLU A 244 -18.46 1.99 1.99
CA GLU A 244 -19.83 1.59 1.61
C GLU A 244 -19.97 1.78 0.10
N ASP A 245 -20.26 0.72 -0.64
CA ASP A 245 -20.45 0.75 -2.10
C ASP A 245 -19.24 1.37 -2.86
N GLY A 246 -18.04 1.16 -2.31
CA GLY A 246 -16.78 1.72 -2.83
C GLY A 246 -16.45 3.12 -2.31
N ASP A 247 -17.40 3.81 -1.68
CA ASP A 247 -17.21 5.15 -1.15
C ASP A 247 -16.59 5.13 0.25
N LYS A 248 -15.49 5.86 0.39
CA LYS A 248 -14.74 5.99 1.64
C LYS A 248 -15.23 7.19 2.43
N SER A 249 -15.73 6.96 3.64
CA SER A 249 -16.18 8.05 4.54
C SER A 249 -15.10 9.08 4.92
N TRP A 250 -13.82 8.75 4.70
CA TRP A 250 -12.68 9.64 4.96
C TRP A 250 -12.05 10.22 3.70
N ALA A 251 -12.59 9.94 2.50
CA ALA A 251 -12.17 10.63 1.29
C ALA A 251 -12.52 12.12 1.44
N ARG A 252 -11.50 12.98 1.38
CA ARG A 252 -11.71 14.44 1.35
C ARG A 252 -12.01 14.83 -0.09
N PHE A 253 -13.20 15.37 -0.33
CA PHE A 253 -13.55 16.09 -1.56
C PHE A 253 -12.83 17.44 -1.61
#